data_AF-A0A933CUS2-F1
#
_entry.id   AF-A0A933CUS2-F1
#
_cell.length_a   1.000
_cell.length_b   1.000
_cell.length_c   1.000
_cell.angle_alpha   90.00
_cell.angle_beta   90.00
_cell.angle_gamma   90.00
#
_symmetry.space_group_name_H-M   'P 1'
#
loop_
_entity.id
_entity.type
_entity.pdbx_description
1 polymer ?
#
loop_
_entity_poly.entity_id
_entity_poly.type
_entity_poly.pdbx_seq_one_letter_code
_entity_poly.pdbx_strand_id
1 'polypeptide(L)'
;MAAIPSYFSDFLSDIRLTEAQIQDCKTGHSTLRKRLLEDDDLATIIIDTFLQGSYRRSTAVRPPNSKKLSDVDVIVVTTLDRFSTTPQQALNKFKQFLQKHYPSKYEIQGRSWAIKLSYVALDLVPTSAPSEAGKSMIKSASVTTVKTLSEAEDWVLKPSWKPEEERPTSTSFYKSLAEEKEWQSEPLWIPDRNVKEWDQTDPLSQILVTRNKNRAGNRHFVNVVKCLKWWRNTQKAKPKYPKSYPLEHLAWTCCPDGIKSVAEGVVQVLEQVRDRYKVNADLKETPFLPDHGVPTHNVLHRVSGDDWSAFHAIVSEAADLARKAFDEEEVRESAIFWKELFGDKFPDPPGEPDKGGKQGGFTPRERVSIIGGGRFG
;
A
#
# COMPACT_ATOMS: atom_id res chain seq x y z
N MET A 1 -21.06 -8.59 -20.90
CA MET A 1 -19.82 -8.17 -20.19
C MET A 1 -19.98 -7.02 -19.16
N ALA A 2 -21.13 -6.35 -19.00
CA ALA A 2 -21.27 -5.27 -18.01
C ALA A 2 -21.32 -5.73 -16.52
N ALA A 3 -21.55 -7.02 -16.26
CA ALA A 3 -21.76 -7.54 -14.91
C ALA A 3 -20.46 -7.68 -14.08
N ILE A 4 -19.37 -8.21 -14.65
CA ILE A 4 -18.13 -8.49 -13.92
C ILE A 4 -17.43 -7.22 -13.36
N PRO A 5 -17.40 -6.07 -14.06
CA PRO A 5 -16.92 -4.82 -13.47
C PRO A 5 -17.63 -4.43 -12.16
N SER A 6 -18.93 -4.72 -12.04
CA SER A 6 -19.68 -4.45 -10.80
C SER A 6 -19.28 -5.40 -9.66
N TYR A 7 -18.95 -6.66 -9.95
CA TYR A 7 -18.50 -7.64 -8.96
C TYR A 7 -17.15 -7.23 -8.33
N PHE A 8 -16.21 -6.75 -9.15
CA PHE A 8 -14.95 -6.23 -8.63
C PHE A 8 -15.13 -4.97 -7.79
N SER A 9 -16.11 -4.12 -8.09
CA SER A 9 -16.45 -2.96 -7.25
C SER A 9 -16.95 -3.39 -5.87
N ASP A 10 -17.89 -4.33 -5.82
CA ASP A 10 -18.44 -4.88 -4.57
C ASP A 10 -17.34 -5.59 -3.76
N PHE A 11 -16.55 -6.44 -4.42
CA PHE A 11 -15.39 -7.10 -3.81
C PHE A 11 -14.40 -6.10 -3.22
N LEU A 12 -14.04 -5.06 -3.98
CA LEU A 12 -13.10 -4.02 -3.52
C LEU A 12 -13.64 -3.28 -2.30
N SER A 13 -14.94 -2.98 -2.27
CA SER A 13 -15.59 -2.38 -1.10
C SER A 13 -15.41 -3.26 0.15
N ASP A 14 -15.58 -4.57 -0.01
CA ASP A 14 -15.53 -5.54 1.09
C ASP A 14 -14.13 -5.80 1.67
N ILE A 15 -13.09 -5.64 0.85
CA ILE A 15 -11.68 -5.86 1.26
C ILE A 15 -10.95 -4.57 1.63
N ARG A 16 -11.56 -3.40 1.41
CA ARG A 16 -10.99 -2.11 1.83
C ARG A 16 -11.19 -1.91 3.33
N LEU A 17 -10.42 -0.97 3.87
CA LEU A 17 -10.69 -0.46 5.22
C LEU A 17 -12.07 0.20 5.21
N THR A 18 -12.89 -0.10 6.21
CA THR A 18 -14.15 0.64 6.41
C THR A 18 -13.88 2.05 6.89
N GLU A 19 -14.88 2.92 6.78
CA GLU A 19 -14.77 4.31 7.25
C GLU A 19 -14.32 4.40 8.71
N ALA A 20 -14.90 3.58 9.61
CA ALA A 20 -14.44 3.51 11.00
C ALA A 20 -12.95 3.14 11.12
N GLN A 21 -12.46 2.18 10.34
CA GLN A 21 -11.05 1.77 10.35
C GLN A 21 -10.14 2.87 9.78
N ILE A 22 -10.62 3.65 8.81
CA ILE A 22 -9.91 4.81 8.26
C ILE A 22 -9.82 5.90 9.33
N GLN A 23 -10.90 6.18 10.05
CA GLN A 23 -10.92 7.16 11.15
C GLN A 23 -10.03 6.73 12.32
N ASP A 24 -10.00 5.43 12.64
CA ASP A 24 -9.08 4.84 13.61
C ASP A 24 -7.60 5.08 13.21
N CYS A 25 -7.27 4.86 11.93
CA CYS A 25 -5.94 5.15 11.40
C CYS A 25 -5.60 6.64 11.50
N LYS A 26 -6.53 7.52 11.07
CA LYS A 26 -6.38 8.99 11.13
C LYS A 26 -6.14 9.48 12.54
N THR A 27 -6.95 9.00 13.49
CA THR A 27 -6.84 9.32 14.91
C THR A 27 -5.50 8.86 15.47
N GLY A 28 -5.13 7.60 15.19
CA GLY A 28 -3.88 7.01 15.69
C GLY A 28 -2.64 7.79 15.24
N HIS A 29 -2.46 7.95 13.93
CA HIS A 29 -1.26 8.61 13.41
C HIS A 29 -1.23 10.10 13.74
N SER A 30 -2.38 10.80 13.73
CA SER A 30 -2.41 12.24 14.04
C SER A 30 -2.09 12.49 15.51
N THR A 31 -2.59 11.62 16.40
CA THR A 31 -2.26 11.68 17.84
C THR A 31 -0.76 11.41 18.07
N LEU A 32 -0.19 10.39 17.43
CA LEU A 32 1.24 10.09 17.55
C LEU A 32 2.10 11.27 17.06
N ARG A 33 1.82 11.78 15.85
CA ARG A 33 2.57 12.89 15.25
C ARG A 33 2.48 14.16 16.11
N LYS A 34 1.28 14.50 16.59
CA LYS A 34 1.08 15.63 17.51
C LYS A 34 1.92 15.47 18.78
N ARG A 35 1.82 14.33 19.46
CA ARG A 35 2.57 14.07 20.69
C ARG A 35 4.08 14.14 20.49
N LEU A 36 4.59 13.62 19.36
CA LEU A 36 6.02 13.69 19.04
C LEU A 36 6.52 15.13 18.89
N LEU A 37 5.73 16.00 18.26
CA LEU A 37 6.08 17.40 18.02
C LEU A 37 5.86 18.30 19.25
N GLU A 38 5.03 17.86 20.20
CA GLU A 38 4.76 18.56 21.47
C GLU A 38 5.63 18.05 22.64
N ASP A 39 6.42 17.00 22.45
CA ASP A 39 7.29 16.46 23.49
C ASP A 39 8.57 17.30 23.60
N ASP A 40 8.84 17.85 24.79
CA ASP A 40 9.89 18.84 25.02
C ASP A 40 11.28 18.37 24.56
N ASP A 41 11.61 17.08 24.75
CA ASP A 41 12.90 16.52 24.37
C ASP A 41 12.94 16.22 22.87
N LEU A 42 11.92 15.54 22.33
CA LEU A 42 11.91 15.10 20.95
C LEU A 42 11.69 16.24 19.95
N ALA A 43 10.91 17.26 20.30
CA ALA A 43 10.65 18.41 19.44
C ALA A 43 11.94 19.15 19.05
N THR A 44 12.98 19.11 19.88
CA THR A 44 14.28 19.72 19.59
C THR A 44 15.09 18.98 18.52
N ILE A 45 14.81 17.69 18.32
CA ILE A 45 15.54 16.84 17.38
C ILE A 45 14.69 16.40 16.18
N ILE A 46 13.36 16.60 16.20
CA ILE A 46 12.48 16.26 15.08
C ILE A 46 12.39 17.46 14.12
N ILE A 47 12.63 17.20 12.84
CA ILE A 47 12.44 18.17 11.77
C ILE A 47 10.97 18.22 11.37
N ASP A 48 10.39 17.05 11.08
CA ASP A 48 8.96 16.84 10.87
C ASP A 48 8.66 15.32 10.85
N THR A 49 7.40 14.96 10.64
CA THR A 49 6.92 13.59 10.48
C THR A 49 6.05 13.45 9.24
N PHE A 50 6.05 12.28 8.62
CA PHE A 50 5.15 12.00 7.50
C PHE A 50 4.72 10.53 7.45
N LEU A 51 3.65 10.25 6.70
CA LEU A 51 3.10 8.91 6.56
C LEU A 51 3.81 8.14 5.44
N GLN A 52 4.02 6.84 5.65
CA GLN A 52 4.47 5.89 4.63
C GLN A 52 3.55 4.66 4.66
N GLY A 53 4.07 3.52 4.23
CA GLY A 53 3.36 2.26 4.24
C GLY A 53 2.29 2.11 3.19
N SER A 54 1.63 0.96 3.29
CA SER A 54 0.47 0.65 2.45
C SER A 54 -0.73 1.54 2.74
N TYR A 55 -0.82 2.13 3.95
CA TYR A 55 -1.84 3.11 4.27
C TYR A 55 -1.69 4.36 3.40
N ARG A 56 -0.52 5.03 3.44
CA ARG A 56 -0.27 6.26 2.66
C ARG A 56 -0.40 6.05 1.15
N ARG A 57 0.00 4.86 0.65
CA ARG A 57 -0.09 4.48 -0.77
C ARG A 57 -1.47 3.98 -1.19
N SER A 58 -2.44 3.95 -0.27
CA SER A 58 -3.79 3.42 -0.50
C SER A 58 -3.84 1.94 -0.88
N THR A 59 -2.78 1.17 -0.66
CA THR A 59 -2.72 -0.28 -0.97
C THR A 59 -3.05 -1.16 0.25
N ALA A 60 -3.36 -0.56 1.41
CA ALA A 60 -3.83 -1.30 2.58
C ALA A 60 -5.13 -2.07 2.27
N VAL A 61 -5.23 -3.29 2.79
CA VAL A 61 -6.43 -4.13 2.73
C VAL A 61 -6.84 -4.48 4.14
N ARG A 62 -8.14 -4.68 4.34
CA ARG A 62 -8.67 -5.20 5.59
C ARG A 62 -8.00 -6.54 5.90
N PRO A 63 -7.57 -6.77 7.15
CA PRO A 63 -7.07 -8.08 7.54
C PRO A 63 -8.21 -9.11 7.47
N PRO A 64 -8.03 -10.26 6.80
CA PRO A 64 -9.09 -11.26 6.70
C PRO A 64 -9.40 -11.94 8.05
N ASN A 65 -8.53 -11.78 9.05
CA ASN A 65 -8.77 -12.19 10.42
C ASN A 65 -9.01 -10.94 11.29
N SER A 66 -10.16 -10.91 11.98
CA SER A 66 -10.63 -9.78 12.81
C SER A 66 -9.67 -9.39 13.95
N LYS A 67 -8.70 -10.24 14.31
CA LYS A 67 -7.71 -9.95 15.35
C LYS A 67 -6.55 -9.07 14.90
N LYS A 68 -6.33 -8.90 13.58
CA LYS A 68 -5.22 -8.09 13.07
C LYS A 68 -5.71 -6.67 12.81
N LEU A 69 -4.91 -5.70 13.23
CA LEU A 69 -5.20 -4.26 13.10
C LEU A 69 -4.65 -3.70 11.79
N SER A 70 -5.21 -2.57 11.36
CA SER A 70 -4.62 -1.72 10.32
C SER A 70 -3.28 -1.18 10.80
N ASP A 71 -2.31 -1.13 9.89
CA ASP A 71 -0.94 -0.74 10.17
C ASP A 71 -0.63 0.60 9.47
N VAL A 72 -0.08 1.55 10.22
CA VAL A 72 0.28 2.88 9.71
C VAL A 72 1.71 3.21 10.09
N ASP A 73 2.55 3.33 9.07
CA ASP A 73 3.95 3.72 9.21
C ASP A 73 4.08 5.25 9.30
N VAL A 74 4.70 5.74 10.38
CA VAL A 74 5.02 7.14 10.61
C VAL A 74 6.54 7.31 10.59
N ILE A 75 7.03 7.94 9.53
CA ILE A 75 8.44 8.35 9.43
C ILE A 75 8.65 9.59 10.30
N VAL A 76 9.68 9.54 11.14
CA VAL A 76 10.10 10.64 12.00
C VAL A 76 11.46 11.12 11.55
N VAL A 77 11.49 12.24 10.82
CA VAL A 77 12.73 12.80 10.31
C VAL A 77 13.40 13.60 11.41
N THR A 78 14.62 13.24 11.76
CA THR A 78 15.34 13.85 12.88
C THR A 78 16.53 14.70 12.42
N THR A 79 17.20 15.36 13.35
CA THR A 79 18.49 16.03 13.16
C THR A 79 19.68 15.13 13.53
N LEU A 80 19.46 13.83 13.76
CA LEU A 80 20.49 12.91 14.21
C LEU A 80 21.55 12.67 13.14
N ASP A 81 22.81 12.84 13.53
CA ASP A 81 23.95 12.48 12.71
C ASP A 81 24.21 10.97 12.77
N ARG A 82 24.09 10.31 11.62
CA ARG A 82 24.27 8.87 11.47
C ARG A 82 25.71 8.40 11.69
N PHE A 83 26.70 9.30 11.63
CA PHE A 83 28.10 8.97 11.87
C PHE A 83 28.47 9.02 13.36
N SER A 84 27.78 9.83 14.16
CA SER A 84 28.01 9.98 15.60
C SER A 84 26.96 9.31 16.48
N THR A 85 25.80 8.92 15.93
CA THR A 85 24.71 8.23 16.65
C THR A 85 24.55 6.80 16.16
N THR A 86 24.73 5.81 17.03
CA THR A 86 24.46 4.40 16.67
C THR A 86 22.96 4.13 16.47
N PRO A 87 22.57 3.11 15.68
CA PRO A 87 21.16 2.74 15.50
C PRO A 87 20.38 2.51 16.81
N GLN A 88 21.00 1.84 17.78
CA GLN A 88 20.39 1.59 19.08
C GLN A 88 20.21 2.88 19.89
N GLN A 89 21.18 3.81 19.84
CA GLN A 89 21.05 5.13 20.48
C GLN A 89 19.94 5.95 19.84
N ALA A 90 19.83 5.93 18.51
CA ALA A 90 18.76 6.63 17.79
C ALA A 90 17.38 6.12 18.21
N LEU A 91 17.16 4.80 18.24
CA LEU A 91 15.90 4.22 18.71
C LEU A 91 15.64 4.53 20.19
N ASN A 92 16.66 4.50 21.04
CA ASN A 92 16.51 4.73 22.48
C ASN A 92 16.08 6.16 22.83
N LYS A 93 16.32 7.16 21.96
CA LYS A 93 15.84 8.53 22.15
C LYS A 93 14.32 8.61 22.28
N PHE A 94 13.59 7.68 21.64
CA PHE A 94 12.13 7.63 21.68
C PHE A 94 11.56 6.83 22.87
N LYS A 95 12.40 6.14 23.65
CA LYS A 95 11.93 5.18 24.68
C LYS A 95 11.15 5.87 25.80
N GLN A 96 11.62 7.02 26.28
CA GLN A 96 10.95 7.75 27.36
C GLN A 96 9.58 8.29 26.90
N PHE A 97 9.53 8.88 25.71
CA PHE A 97 8.29 9.27 25.05
C PHE A 97 7.27 8.12 24.96
N LEU A 98 7.73 6.94 24.50
CA LEU A 98 6.88 5.76 24.38
C LEU A 98 6.39 5.26 25.74
N GLN A 99 7.23 5.27 26.76
CA GLN A 99 6.86 4.91 28.12
C GLN A 99 5.81 5.86 28.72
N LYS A 100 5.95 7.17 28.47
CA LYS A 100 5.01 8.21 28.91
C LYS A 100 3.64 8.11 28.24
N HIS A 101 3.60 7.92 26.91
CA HIS A 101 2.36 8.04 26.14
C HIS A 101 1.69 6.72 25.77
N TYR A 102 2.45 5.62 25.79
CA TYR A 102 2.00 4.30 25.34
C TYR A 102 2.44 3.17 26.29
N PRO A 103 2.27 3.31 27.62
CA PRO A 103 2.77 2.34 28.59
C PRO A 103 2.25 0.93 28.27
N SER A 104 3.18 -0.04 28.22
CA SER A 104 2.90 -1.46 27.91
C SER A 104 2.28 -1.73 26.53
N LYS A 105 2.30 -0.75 25.62
CA LYS A 105 1.71 -0.84 24.28
C LYS A 105 2.74 -0.74 23.16
N TYR A 106 4.03 -0.72 23.48
CA TYR A 106 5.09 -0.58 22.50
C TYR A 106 6.11 -1.72 22.55
N GLU A 107 6.74 -2.00 21.42
CA GLU A 107 7.73 -3.05 21.24
C GLU A 107 8.83 -2.57 20.29
N ILE A 108 10.10 -2.80 20.65
CA ILE A 108 11.22 -2.44 19.78
C ILE A 108 11.32 -3.44 18.63
N GLN A 109 11.41 -2.93 17.40
CA GLN A 109 11.70 -3.74 16.22
C GLN A 109 13.14 -3.52 15.76
N GLY A 110 13.53 -4.14 14.63
CA GLY A 110 14.84 -3.94 14.02
C GLY A 110 15.11 -2.48 13.63
N ARG A 111 14.08 -1.79 13.12
CA ARG A 111 14.21 -0.46 12.49
C ARG A 111 13.25 0.61 12.99
N SER A 112 12.39 0.25 13.93
CA SER A 112 11.24 1.04 14.34
C SER A 112 10.79 0.67 15.75
N TRP A 113 9.83 1.41 16.27
CA TRP A 113 9.04 1.02 17.43
C TRP A 113 7.61 0.72 16.99
N ALA A 114 7.16 -0.51 17.25
CA ALA A 114 5.77 -0.90 17.07
C ALA A 114 4.95 -0.36 18.23
N ILE A 115 3.80 0.25 17.95
CA ILE A 115 2.82 0.70 18.93
C ILE A 115 1.49 -0.01 18.63
N LYS A 116 1.00 -0.80 19.56
CA LYS A 116 -0.22 -1.62 19.42
C LYS A 116 -1.33 -1.02 20.28
N LEU A 117 -2.25 -0.28 19.65
CA LEU A 117 -3.48 0.19 20.28
C LEU A 117 -4.60 -0.80 20.02
N SER A 118 -5.74 -0.68 20.69
CA SER A 118 -6.89 -1.59 20.47
C SER A 118 -7.52 -1.44 19.09
N TYR A 119 -7.33 -0.29 18.44
CA TYR A 119 -8.00 0.08 17.19
C TYR A 119 -7.03 0.23 15.99
N VAL A 120 -5.72 0.36 16.24
CA VAL A 120 -4.71 0.56 15.20
C VAL A 120 -3.32 0.11 15.66
N ALA A 121 -2.50 -0.37 14.72
CA ALA A 121 -1.07 -0.54 14.91
C ALA A 121 -0.33 0.61 14.20
N LEU A 122 0.67 1.18 14.87
CA LEU A 122 1.51 2.25 14.33
C LEU A 122 2.96 1.81 14.39
N ASP A 123 3.74 2.12 13.37
CA ASP A 123 5.19 1.98 13.39
C ASP A 123 5.83 3.37 13.40
N LEU A 124 6.56 3.68 14.48
CA LEU A 124 7.37 4.89 14.58
C LEU A 124 8.76 4.56 14.03
N VAL A 125 9.13 5.20 12.91
CA VAL A 125 10.37 4.94 12.17
C VAL A 125 11.27 6.18 12.19
N PRO A 126 12.25 6.28 13.10
CA PRO A 126 13.20 7.39 13.09
C PRO A 126 14.11 7.35 11.88
N THR A 127 14.48 8.50 11.34
CA THR A 127 15.53 8.61 10.31
C THR A 127 16.65 9.53 10.77
N SER A 128 17.81 9.48 10.13
CA SER A 128 18.88 10.48 10.30
C SER A 128 18.44 11.85 9.79
N ALA A 129 19.31 12.84 10.01
CA ALA A 129 19.27 14.12 9.30
C ALA A 129 19.25 13.91 7.78
N PRO A 130 18.34 14.59 7.05
CA PRO A 130 18.38 14.67 5.59
C PRO A 130 19.42 15.71 5.14
N SER A 131 19.57 15.90 3.82
CA SER A 131 20.36 17.03 3.31
C SER A 131 19.69 18.37 3.64
N GLU A 132 20.41 19.49 3.59
CA GLU A 132 19.82 20.82 3.81
C GLU A 132 18.66 21.11 2.85
N ALA A 133 18.78 20.69 1.59
CA ALA A 133 17.71 20.84 0.61
C ALA A 133 16.51 19.93 0.95
N GLY A 134 16.77 18.70 1.39
CA GLY A 134 15.77 17.76 1.89
C GLY A 134 15.00 18.31 3.10
N LYS A 135 15.64 19.02 4.03
CA LYS A 135 14.95 19.62 5.20
C LYS A 135 13.80 20.53 4.79
N SER A 136 13.98 21.37 3.77
CA SER A 136 12.92 22.26 3.28
C SER A 136 11.76 21.46 2.69
N MET A 137 12.07 20.40 1.93
CA MET A 137 11.06 19.56 1.31
C MET A 137 10.26 18.77 2.36
N ILE A 138 10.91 18.23 3.39
CA ILE A 138 10.28 17.47 4.48
C ILE A 138 9.20 18.28 5.21
N LYS A 139 9.38 19.60 5.34
CA LYS A 139 8.40 20.50 5.97
C LYS A 139 7.25 20.92 5.06
N SER A 140 7.31 20.61 3.76
CA SER A 140 6.25 20.99 2.82
C SER A 140 4.97 20.19 3.08
N ALA A 141 3.83 20.79 2.78
CA ALA A 141 2.52 20.13 2.90
C ALA A 141 2.43 18.87 2.00
N SER A 142 3.20 18.81 0.91
CA SER A 142 3.30 17.63 0.06
C SER A 142 3.84 16.40 0.78
N VAL A 143 4.82 16.58 1.67
CA VAL A 143 5.39 15.48 2.45
C VAL A 143 4.52 15.21 3.69
N THR A 144 4.14 16.25 4.43
CA THR A 144 3.51 16.12 5.75
C THR A 144 2.01 15.81 5.71
N THR A 145 1.39 15.83 4.52
CA THR A 145 -0.05 15.56 4.34
C THR A 145 -0.48 14.25 5.00
N VAL A 146 -1.67 14.30 5.61
CA VAL A 146 -2.36 13.13 6.18
C VAL A 146 -3.18 12.36 5.14
N LYS A 147 -3.35 12.92 3.93
CA LYS A 147 -4.16 12.34 2.87
C LYS A 147 -3.43 11.17 2.22
N THR A 148 -4.15 10.08 2.01
CA THR A 148 -3.69 8.94 1.20
C THR A 148 -3.75 9.27 -0.29
N LEU A 149 -3.13 8.44 -1.15
CA LEU A 149 -3.17 8.66 -2.62
C LEU A 149 -4.58 8.64 -3.21
N SER A 150 -5.52 7.94 -2.57
CA SER A 150 -6.93 7.90 -2.97
C SER A 150 -7.70 9.15 -2.52
N GLU A 151 -7.30 9.80 -1.45
CA GLU A 151 -7.94 11.05 -0.96
C GLU A 151 -7.35 12.29 -1.65
N ALA A 152 -6.13 12.20 -2.18
CA ALA A 152 -5.45 13.28 -2.90
C ALA A 152 -4.87 12.76 -4.22
N GLU A 153 -5.74 12.46 -5.19
CA GLU A 153 -5.35 11.85 -6.48
C GLU A 153 -4.42 12.76 -7.32
N ASP A 154 -4.50 14.07 -7.09
CA ASP A 154 -3.69 15.08 -7.75
C ASP A 154 -2.36 15.35 -7.03
N TRP A 155 -2.07 14.63 -5.94
CA TRP A 155 -0.85 14.79 -5.16
C TRP A 155 0.42 14.72 -6.02
N VAL A 156 1.28 15.73 -5.85
CA VAL A 156 2.61 15.82 -6.45
C VAL A 156 3.66 16.16 -5.40
N LEU A 157 4.86 15.61 -5.54
CA LEU A 157 5.98 15.85 -4.63
C LEU A 157 6.62 17.20 -4.95
N LYS A 158 5.90 18.27 -4.65
CA LYS A 158 6.32 19.65 -4.92
C LYS A 158 6.17 20.52 -3.67
N PRO A 159 7.16 21.35 -3.33
CA PRO A 159 7.06 22.29 -2.22
C PRO A 159 5.78 23.14 -2.23
N SER A 160 5.31 23.58 -3.41
CA SER A 160 4.11 24.42 -3.51
C SER A 160 2.79 23.65 -3.41
N TRP A 161 2.79 22.32 -3.51
CA TRP A 161 1.56 21.55 -3.44
C TRP A 161 0.93 21.67 -2.05
N LYS A 162 -0.40 21.83 -2.03
CA LYS A 162 -1.21 21.87 -0.81
C LYS A 162 -2.41 20.91 -0.93
N PRO A 163 -2.95 20.39 0.19
CA PRO A 163 -4.26 19.74 0.21
C PRO A 163 -5.35 20.66 -0.37
N GLU A 164 -6.41 20.08 -0.97
CA GLU A 164 -7.46 20.85 -1.66
C GLU A 164 -8.05 21.96 -0.77
N GLU A 165 -8.21 21.68 0.52
CA GLU A 165 -8.82 22.55 1.52
C GLU A 165 -7.95 23.76 1.88
N GLU A 166 -6.65 23.70 1.59
CA GLU A 166 -5.67 24.75 1.90
C GLU A 166 -5.24 25.56 0.67
N ARG A 167 -5.80 25.25 -0.52
CA ARG A 167 -5.40 25.90 -1.77
C ARG A 167 -6.01 27.28 -1.92
N PRO A 168 -5.22 28.29 -2.32
CA PRO A 168 -5.77 29.55 -2.80
C PRO A 168 -6.62 29.34 -4.05
N THR A 169 -7.66 30.16 -4.23
CA THR A 169 -8.50 30.16 -5.45
C THR A 169 -7.83 30.85 -6.64
N SER A 170 -6.64 31.43 -6.45
CA SER A 170 -5.92 32.20 -7.46
C SER A 170 -5.41 31.32 -8.60
N THR A 171 -5.67 31.70 -9.85
CA THR A 171 -5.14 31.04 -11.06
C THR A 171 -3.60 30.97 -11.06
N SER A 172 -2.93 31.99 -10.50
CA SER A 172 -1.47 32.03 -10.39
C SER A 172 -0.90 30.85 -9.61
N PHE A 173 -1.57 30.41 -8.54
CA PHE A 173 -1.17 29.22 -7.77
C PHE A 173 -1.19 27.95 -8.62
N TYR A 174 -2.26 27.72 -9.37
CA TYR A 174 -2.37 26.53 -10.23
C TYR A 174 -1.36 26.56 -11.38
N LYS A 175 -1.11 27.74 -11.94
CA LYS A 175 -0.06 27.93 -12.95
C LYS A 175 1.33 27.62 -12.37
N SER A 176 1.68 28.19 -11.22
CA SER A 176 2.98 27.93 -10.58
C SER A 176 3.15 26.45 -10.21
N LEU A 177 2.10 25.81 -9.69
CA LEU A 177 2.13 24.38 -9.37
C LEU A 177 2.33 23.51 -10.62
N ALA A 178 1.73 23.88 -11.75
CA ALA A 178 1.90 23.16 -13.01
C ALA A 178 3.34 23.29 -13.56
N GLU A 179 3.93 24.48 -13.48
CA GLU A 179 5.26 24.81 -14.01
C GLU A 179 6.42 24.35 -13.11
N GLU A 180 6.20 24.23 -11.79
CA GLU A 180 7.23 23.78 -10.84
C GLU A 180 7.68 22.34 -11.15
N LYS A 181 8.98 22.08 -11.11
CA LYS A 181 9.49 20.72 -11.30
C LYS A 181 9.18 19.86 -10.09
N GLU A 182 8.78 18.61 -10.33
CA GLU A 182 8.60 17.66 -9.24
C GLU A 182 9.95 17.35 -8.57
N TRP A 183 9.95 17.35 -7.24
CA TRP A 183 11.14 17.12 -6.43
C TRP A 183 11.70 15.72 -6.70
N GLN A 184 13.02 15.64 -6.92
CA GLN A 184 13.72 14.38 -6.98
C GLN A 184 13.97 13.89 -5.56
N SER A 185 13.29 12.81 -5.17
CA SER A 185 13.47 12.23 -3.83
C SER A 185 14.93 11.85 -3.57
N GLU A 186 15.36 12.05 -2.33
CA GLU A 186 16.66 11.61 -1.83
C GLU A 186 16.45 10.52 -0.76
N PRO A 187 17.28 9.46 -0.76
CA PRO A 187 17.21 8.46 0.31
C PRO A 187 17.51 9.07 1.68
N LEU A 188 16.68 8.70 2.66
CA LEU A 188 16.95 8.86 4.08
C LEU A 188 17.70 7.64 4.61
N TRP A 189 18.15 7.73 5.86
CA TRP A 189 18.77 6.61 6.56
C TRP A 189 17.94 6.23 7.77
N ILE A 190 17.63 4.94 7.92
CA ILE A 190 16.93 4.37 9.08
C ILE A 190 17.89 3.56 9.94
N PRO A 191 17.75 3.59 11.27
CA PRO A 191 18.60 2.79 12.15
C PRO A 191 18.22 1.32 12.03
N ASP A 192 19.15 0.41 11.74
CA ASP A 192 18.93 -1.03 11.87
C ASP A 192 19.75 -1.60 13.03
N ARG A 193 19.09 -1.87 14.15
CA ARG A 193 19.76 -2.38 15.36
C ARG A 193 20.25 -3.81 15.22
N ASN A 194 19.69 -4.59 14.29
CA ASN A 194 20.04 -6.00 14.14
C ASN A 194 21.40 -6.15 13.44
N VAL A 195 21.64 -5.33 12.42
CA VAL A 195 22.94 -5.27 11.72
C VAL A 195 23.86 -4.18 12.24
N LYS A 196 23.38 -3.35 13.19
CA LYS A 196 24.13 -2.26 13.85
C LYS A 196 24.60 -1.16 12.90
N GLU A 197 23.90 -0.98 11.79
CA GLU A 197 24.21 0.02 10.77
C GLU A 197 22.99 0.90 10.48
N TRP A 198 23.25 2.06 9.88
CA TRP A 198 22.20 2.86 9.27
C TRP A 198 21.97 2.35 7.85
N ASP A 199 20.72 2.02 7.53
CA ASP A 199 20.32 1.45 6.24
C ASP A 199 19.61 2.53 5.39
N GLN A 200 19.84 2.55 4.08
CA GLN A 200 19.16 3.50 3.21
C GLN A 200 17.69 3.14 3.01
N THR A 201 16.84 4.15 2.93
CA THR A 201 15.43 3.99 2.57
C THR A 201 14.94 5.22 1.83
N ASP A 202 14.02 5.06 0.89
CA ASP A 202 13.38 6.19 0.23
C ASP A 202 11.85 6.06 0.26
N PRO A 203 11.24 6.39 1.42
CA PRO A 203 9.79 6.37 1.63
C PRO A 203 9.01 7.15 0.56
N LEU A 204 9.53 8.30 0.11
CA LEU A 204 8.85 9.20 -0.81
C LEU A 204 8.88 8.65 -2.24
N SER A 205 9.99 8.05 -2.69
CA SER A 205 10.05 7.35 -3.97
C SER A 205 9.03 6.21 -4.05
N GLN A 206 8.83 5.45 -2.97
CA GLN A 206 7.80 4.40 -2.93
C GLN A 206 6.38 4.96 -3.11
N ILE A 207 6.09 6.16 -2.62
CA ILE A 207 4.77 6.81 -2.81
C ILE A 207 4.64 7.33 -4.25
N LEU A 208 5.69 7.97 -4.77
CA LEU A 208 5.77 8.51 -6.13
C LEU A 208 5.56 7.45 -7.20
N VAL A 209 6.30 6.35 -7.13
CA VAL A 209 6.23 5.25 -8.11
C VAL A 209 4.86 4.57 -8.11
N THR A 210 4.22 4.39 -6.94
CA THR A 210 2.87 3.84 -6.86
C THR A 210 1.85 4.80 -7.47
N ARG A 211 1.95 6.11 -7.20
CA ARG A 211 1.10 7.11 -7.85
C ARG A 211 1.25 7.08 -9.37
N ASN A 212 2.50 7.12 -9.86
CA ASN A 212 2.80 7.14 -11.29
C ASN A 212 2.28 5.87 -11.97
N LYS A 213 2.51 4.71 -11.37
CA LYS A 213 2.00 3.44 -11.89
C LYS A 213 0.48 3.39 -11.89
N ASN A 214 -0.16 3.92 -10.85
CA ASN A 214 -1.61 4.02 -10.83
C ASN A 214 -2.15 4.91 -11.95
N ARG A 215 -1.53 6.06 -12.21
CA ARG A 215 -1.92 6.91 -13.35
C ARG A 215 -1.71 6.19 -14.69
N ALA A 216 -0.56 5.55 -14.87
CA ALA A 216 -0.23 4.83 -16.10
C ALA A 216 -1.16 3.63 -16.35
N GLY A 217 -1.60 2.93 -15.30
CA GLY A 217 -2.58 1.83 -15.35
C GLY A 217 -4.04 2.29 -15.31
N ASN A 218 -4.39 3.45 -15.87
CA ASN A 218 -5.74 4.03 -15.89
C ASN A 218 -6.45 4.04 -14.52
N ARG A 219 -5.68 4.26 -13.45
CA ARG A 219 -6.13 4.28 -12.04
C ARG A 219 -6.62 2.93 -11.49
N HIS A 220 -6.35 1.82 -12.17
CA HIS A 220 -6.69 0.47 -11.70
C HIS A 220 -5.60 -0.19 -10.87
N PHE A 221 -4.32 0.19 -11.01
CA PHE A 221 -3.19 -0.50 -10.39
C PHE A 221 -3.32 -0.68 -8.87
N VAL A 222 -3.69 0.37 -8.13
CA VAL A 222 -3.85 0.28 -6.66
C VAL A 222 -4.91 -0.75 -6.28
N ASN A 223 -5.98 -0.89 -7.09
CA ASN A 223 -7.00 -1.90 -6.87
C ASN A 223 -6.50 -3.30 -7.20
N VAL A 224 -5.72 -3.46 -8.27
CA VAL A 224 -5.04 -4.72 -8.59
C VAL A 224 -4.17 -5.18 -7.42
N VAL A 225 -3.37 -4.27 -6.85
CA VAL A 225 -2.54 -4.56 -5.67
C VAL A 225 -3.39 -5.00 -4.48
N LYS A 226 -4.54 -4.36 -4.21
CA LYS A 226 -5.46 -4.78 -3.14
C LYS A 226 -5.99 -6.19 -3.39
N CYS A 227 -6.44 -6.50 -4.60
CA CYS A 227 -6.93 -7.83 -4.96
C CYS A 227 -5.84 -8.90 -4.73
N LEU A 228 -4.60 -8.65 -5.16
CA LEU A 228 -3.49 -9.60 -4.99
C LEU A 228 -3.07 -9.77 -3.52
N LYS A 229 -3.06 -8.68 -2.75
CA LYS A 229 -2.80 -8.74 -1.30
C LYS A 229 -3.89 -9.51 -0.56
N TRP A 230 -5.15 -9.36 -0.97
CA TRP A 230 -6.25 -10.13 -0.43
C TRP A 230 -6.09 -11.62 -0.77
N TRP A 231 -5.95 -11.94 -2.06
CA TRP A 231 -5.70 -13.30 -2.57
C TRP A 231 -4.60 -14.00 -1.78
N ARG A 232 -3.42 -13.38 -1.64
CA ARG A 232 -2.27 -13.92 -0.90
C ARG A 232 -2.54 -14.17 0.60
N ASN A 233 -3.52 -13.47 1.18
CA ASN A 233 -3.88 -13.63 2.58
C ASN A 233 -4.98 -14.66 2.83
N THR A 234 -5.78 -15.01 1.81
CA THR A 234 -6.90 -15.96 1.89
C THR A 234 -6.60 -17.34 1.30
N GLN A 235 -5.45 -17.53 0.64
CA GLN A 235 -5.04 -18.85 0.15
C GLN A 235 -5.01 -19.89 1.28
N LYS A 236 -5.63 -21.07 1.03
CA LYS A 236 -5.63 -22.22 1.95
C LYS A 236 -4.20 -22.63 2.30
N ALA A 237 -3.37 -22.85 1.27
CA ALA A 237 -1.93 -22.99 1.40
C ALA A 237 -1.29 -21.60 1.43
N LYS A 238 -1.47 -20.87 2.54
CA LYS A 238 -1.01 -19.48 2.64
C LYS A 238 0.51 -19.41 2.43
N PRO A 239 1.00 -18.71 1.40
CA PRO A 239 2.42 -18.62 1.17
C PRO A 239 3.10 -17.86 2.31
N LYS A 240 4.25 -18.36 2.78
CA LYS A 240 5.06 -17.70 3.81
C LYS A 240 5.60 -16.37 3.29
N TYR A 241 6.10 -16.37 2.06
CA TYR A 241 6.64 -15.24 1.30
C TYR A 241 6.10 -15.24 -0.14
N PRO A 242 6.20 -14.11 -0.87
CA PRO A 242 6.56 -12.78 -0.40
C PRO A 242 5.55 -12.22 0.62
N LYS A 243 5.98 -11.24 1.41
CA LYS A 243 5.08 -10.45 2.27
C LYS A 243 4.42 -9.34 1.44
N SER A 244 3.60 -8.52 2.11
CA SER A 244 2.79 -7.47 1.47
C SER A 244 3.57 -6.53 0.56
N TYR A 245 4.68 -5.95 1.04
CA TYR A 245 5.42 -4.96 0.25
C TYR A 245 6.17 -5.60 -0.95
N PRO A 246 6.90 -6.73 -0.80
CA PRO A 246 7.48 -7.39 -1.96
C PRO A 246 6.45 -7.87 -2.99
N LEU A 247 5.24 -8.27 -2.56
CA LEU A 247 4.15 -8.61 -3.48
C LEU A 247 3.65 -7.37 -4.26
N GLU A 248 3.51 -6.22 -3.60
CA GLU A 248 3.17 -4.95 -4.25
C GLU A 248 4.23 -4.53 -5.27
N HIS A 249 5.51 -4.75 -4.96
CA HIS A 249 6.64 -4.45 -5.84
C HIS A 249 6.70 -5.37 -7.07
N LEU A 250 6.41 -6.66 -6.87
CA LEU A 250 6.21 -7.61 -7.98
C LEU A 250 5.05 -7.18 -8.86
N ALA A 251 3.92 -6.79 -8.26
CA ALA A 251 2.78 -6.29 -9.02
C ALA A 251 3.15 -5.02 -9.81
N TRP A 252 3.90 -4.07 -9.24
CA TRP A 252 4.39 -2.90 -9.96
C TRP A 252 5.22 -3.29 -11.19
N THR A 253 6.11 -4.27 -11.02
CA THR A 253 7.04 -4.73 -12.07
C THR A 253 6.31 -5.47 -13.19
N CYS A 254 5.26 -6.23 -12.85
CA CYS A 254 4.58 -7.13 -13.77
C CYS A 254 3.29 -6.54 -14.37
N CYS A 255 2.67 -5.55 -13.74
CA CYS A 255 1.46 -4.92 -14.26
C CYS A 255 1.83 -4.03 -15.45
N PRO A 256 1.24 -4.20 -16.64
CA PRO A 256 1.49 -3.27 -17.74
C PRO A 256 0.76 -1.95 -17.54
N ASP A 257 1.15 -0.95 -18.32
CA ASP A 257 0.44 0.31 -18.36
C ASP A 257 -0.82 0.18 -19.23
N GLY A 258 -1.78 1.08 -19.05
CA GLY A 258 -2.96 1.18 -19.91
C GLY A 258 -4.02 0.10 -19.75
N ILE A 259 -3.94 -0.74 -18.70
CA ILE A 259 -4.98 -1.74 -18.34
C ILE A 259 -6.37 -1.10 -18.30
N LYS A 260 -7.39 -1.82 -18.78
CA LYS A 260 -8.77 -1.35 -18.95
C LYS A 260 -9.67 -1.72 -17.79
N SER A 261 -9.26 -2.67 -16.95
CA SER A 261 -10.01 -3.09 -15.77
C SER A 261 -9.10 -3.66 -14.68
N VAL A 262 -9.65 -3.78 -13.47
CA VAL A 262 -8.97 -4.45 -12.35
C VAL A 262 -8.81 -5.95 -12.64
N ALA A 263 -9.82 -6.59 -13.23
CA ALA A 263 -9.77 -8.01 -13.60
C ALA A 263 -8.61 -8.29 -14.57
N GLU A 264 -8.53 -7.52 -15.65
CA GLU A 264 -7.43 -7.61 -16.63
C GLU A 264 -6.06 -7.42 -15.95
N GLY A 265 -5.93 -6.41 -15.09
CA GLY A 265 -4.68 -6.14 -14.38
C GLY A 265 -4.28 -7.27 -13.42
N VAL A 266 -5.25 -7.94 -12.78
CA VAL A 266 -4.97 -9.13 -11.94
C VAL A 266 -4.45 -10.28 -12.80
N VAL A 267 -5.13 -10.60 -13.90
CA VAL A 267 -4.73 -11.67 -14.82
C VAL A 267 -3.31 -11.43 -15.32
N GLN A 268 -3.07 -10.24 -15.88
CA GLN A 268 -1.77 -9.90 -16.47
C GLN A 268 -0.66 -9.90 -15.42
N VAL A 269 -0.88 -9.43 -14.19
CA VAL A 269 0.15 -9.52 -13.15
C VAL A 269 0.47 -10.97 -12.80
N LEU A 270 -0.54 -11.83 -12.60
CA LEU A 270 -0.33 -13.23 -12.23
C LEU A 270 0.40 -13.99 -13.35
N GLU A 271 -0.03 -13.83 -14.60
CA GLU A 271 0.63 -14.43 -15.77
C GLU A 271 2.06 -13.92 -15.94
N GLN A 272 2.30 -12.63 -15.80
CA GLN A 272 3.65 -12.07 -15.92
C GLN A 272 4.57 -12.56 -14.80
N VAL A 273 4.07 -12.79 -13.58
CA VAL A 273 4.87 -13.42 -12.52
C VAL A 273 5.16 -14.89 -12.85
N ARG A 274 4.16 -15.65 -13.33
CA ARG A 274 4.32 -17.04 -13.78
C ARG A 274 5.37 -17.14 -14.89
N ASP A 275 5.24 -16.35 -15.93
CA ASP A 275 6.00 -16.53 -17.16
C ASP A 275 7.41 -15.94 -17.05
N ARG A 276 7.55 -14.73 -16.48
CA ARG A 276 8.85 -14.04 -16.38
C ARG A 276 9.82 -14.75 -15.44
N TYR A 277 9.33 -15.36 -14.37
CA TYR A 277 10.17 -15.92 -13.31
C TYR A 277 10.15 -17.44 -13.24
N LYS A 278 9.69 -18.12 -14.31
CA LYS A 278 9.67 -19.58 -14.38
C LYS A 278 11.05 -20.20 -14.15
N VAL A 279 12.08 -19.69 -14.83
CA VAL A 279 13.45 -20.23 -14.71
C VAL A 279 13.97 -20.08 -13.28
N ASN A 280 13.74 -18.92 -12.64
CA ASN A 280 14.08 -18.69 -11.24
C ASN A 280 13.40 -19.71 -10.32
N ALA A 281 12.12 -20.00 -10.54
CA ALA A 281 11.39 -20.97 -9.75
C ALA A 281 11.89 -22.42 -9.95
N ASP A 282 12.16 -22.81 -11.20
CA ASP A 282 12.65 -24.15 -11.57
C ASP A 282 14.04 -24.41 -10.96
N LEU A 283 14.90 -23.37 -10.92
CA LEU A 283 16.24 -23.44 -10.32
C LEU A 283 16.26 -23.18 -8.81
N LYS A 284 15.10 -22.87 -8.19
CA LYS A 284 15.00 -22.43 -6.79
C LYS A 284 15.96 -21.27 -6.48
N GLU A 285 15.95 -20.28 -7.36
CA GLU A 285 16.71 -19.04 -7.19
C GLU A 285 15.74 -17.88 -6.99
N THR A 286 15.89 -17.15 -5.87
CA THR A 286 15.09 -15.94 -5.65
C THR A 286 15.55 -14.85 -6.61
N PRO A 287 14.64 -14.25 -7.42
CA PRO A 287 15.03 -13.19 -8.33
C PRO A 287 15.47 -11.93 -7.57
N PHE A 288 16.39 -11.18 -8.16
CA PHE A 288 16.73 -9.85 -7.68
C PHE A 288 15.64 -8.85 -8.11
N LEU A 289 15.03 -8.19 -7.13
CA LEU A 289 14.01 -7.17 -7.35
C LEU A 289 14.44 -5.85 -6.69
N PRO A 290 14.93 -4.86 -7.46
CA PRO A 290 15.48 -3.62 -6.91
C PRO A 290 14.41 -2.75 -6.26
N ASP A 291 14.70 -2.18 -5.08
CA ASP A 291 13.84 -1.18 -4.43
C ASP A 291 13.76 0.13 -5.27
N HIS A 292 12.65 0.84 -5.18
CA HIS A 292 12.30 1.98 -6.02
C HIS A 292 13.20 3.21 -5.83
N GLY A 293 13.69 3.47 -4.61
CA GLY A 293 14.61 4.58 -4.36
C GLY A 293 15.99 4.16 -3.88
N VAL A 294 16.21 2.87 -3.60
CA VAL A 294 17.54 2.31 -3.31
C VAL A 294 17.75 1.05 -4.16
N PRO A 295 18.06 1.18 -5.46
CA PRO A 295 18.06 0.03 -6.39
C PRO A 295 19.06 -1.08 -6.07
N THR A 296 20.06 -0.80 -5.23
CA THR A 296 21.00 -1.80 -4.71
C THR A 296 20.35 -2.76 -3.72
N HIS A 297 19.20 -2.40 -3.12
CA HIS A 297 18.47 -3.23 -2.18
C HIS A 297 17.55 -4.22 -2.90
N ASN A 298 17.71 -5.51 -2.60
CA ASN A 298 16.78 -6.54 -3.05
C ASN A 298 15.55 -6.60 -2.13
N VAL A 299 14.39 -6.23 -2.66
CA VAL A 299 13.10 -6.31 -1.95
C VAL A 299 12.73 -7.76 -1.57
N LEU A 300 13.27 -8.74 -2.30
CA LEU A 300 13.08 -10.18 -2.04
C LEU A 300 14.19 -10.82 -1.19
N HIS A 301 15.13 -10.06 -0.59
CA HIS A 301 16.27 -10.64 0.16
C HIS A 301 15.90 -11.62 1.29
N ARG A 302 14.68 -11.55 1.84
CA ARG A 302 14.18 -12.47 2.89
C ARG A 302 13.50 -13.72 2.36
N VAL A 303 13.34 -13.83 1.04
CA VAL A 303 12.68 -14.95 0.38
C VAL A 303 13.76 -15.94 -0.02
N SER A 304 13.70 -17.15 0.53
CA SER A 304 14.58 -18.25 0.12
C SER A 304 14.18 -18.75 -1.27
N GLY A 305 15.09 -19.43 -1.97
CA GLY A 305 14.80 -20.05 -3.26
C GLY A 305 13.66 -21.06 -3.22
N ASP A 306 13.58 -21.86 -2.16
CA ASP A 306 12.48 -22.78 -1.91
C ASP A 306 11.15 -22.04 -1.67
N ASP A 307 11.16 -20.99 -0.84
CA ASP A 307 9.97 -20.16 -0.61
C ASP A 307 9.52 -19.46 -1.92
N TRP A 308 10.47 -19.07 -2.78
CA TRP A 308 10.18 -18.48 -4.09
C TRP A 308 9.55 -19.49 -5.04
N SER A 309 10.14 -20.68 -5.18
CA SER A 309 9.63 -21.76 -6.03
C SER A 309 8.22 -22.19 -5.59
N ALA A 310 7.99 -22.33 -4.28
CA ALA A 310 6.67 -22.63 -3.74
C ALA A 310 5.64 -21.51 -4.01
N PHE A 311 6.03 -20.24 -3.87
CA PHE A 311 5.16 -19.11 -4.21
C PHE A 311 4.82 -19.10 -5.70
N HIS A 312 5.80 -19.33 -6.57
CA HIS A 312 5.63 -19.34 -8.02
C HIS A 312 4.65 -20.42 -8.47
N ALA A 313 4.72 -21.63 -7.89
CA ALA A 313 3.74 -22.69 -8.16
C ALA A 313 2.30 -22.24 -7.83
N ILE A 314 2.09 -21.64 -6.65
CA ILE A 314 0.77 -21.13 -6.22
C ILE A 314 0.29 -19.98 -7.13
N VAL A 315 1.19 -19.09 -7.54
CA VAL A 315 0.86 -18.01 -8.49
C VAL A 315 0.49 -18.56 -9.86
N SER A 316 1.15 -19.63 -10.31
CA SER A 316 0.90 -20.25 -11.61
C SER A 316 -0.52 -20.82 -11.69
N GLU A 317 -0.95 -21.55 -10.66
CA GLU A 317 -2.34 -22.05 -10.55
C GLU A 317 -3.35 -20.88 -10.52
N ALA A 318 -3.04 -19.83 -9.76
CA ALA A 318 -3.87 -18.64 -9.70
C ALA A 318 -3.95 -17.89 -11.04
N ALA A 319 -2.87 -17.86 -11.83
CA ALA A 319 -2.84 -17.26 -13.16
C ALA A 319 -3.78 -17.99 -14.11
N ASP A 320 -3.74 -19.33 -14.12
CA ASP A 320 -4.60 -20.16 -14.96
C ASP A 320 -6.08 -19.98 -14.60
N LEU A 321 -6.41 -19.96 -13.31
CA LEU A 321 -7.77 -19.71 -12.83
C LEU A 321 -8.25 -18.29 -13.17
N ALA A 322 -7.41 -17.27 -12.98
CA ALA A 322 -7.75 -15.89 -13.29
C ALA A 322 -8.00 -15.69 -14.80
N ARG A 323 -7.15 -16.29 -15.66
CA ARG A 323 -7.33 -16.28 -17.11
C ARG A 323 -8.65 -16.94 -17.51
N LYS A 324 -8.93 -18.12 -16.98
CA LYS A 324 -10.21 -18.81 -17.19
C LYS A 324 -11.40 -17.95 -16.77
N ALA A 325 -11.33 -17.31 -15.59
CA ALA A 325 -12.38 -16.43 -15.09
C ALA A 325 -12.61 -15.19 -15.98
N PHE A 326 -11.54 -14.67 -16.58
CA PHE A 326 -11.57 -13.46 -17.39
C PHE A 326 -12.08 -13.71 -18.81
N ASP A 327 -11.72 -14.84 -19.41
CA ASP A 327 -12.14 -15.21 -20.77
C ASP A 327 -13.55 -15.84 -20.82
N GLU A 328 -14.10 -16.24 -19.66
CA GLU A 328 -15.45 -16.82 -19.56
C GLU A 328 -16.54 -15.81 -19.94
N GLU A 329 -17.42 -16.21 -20.86
CA GLU A 329 -18.48 -15.36 -21.41
C GLU A 329 -19.73 -15.37 -20.52
N GLU A 330 -19.97 -16.50 -19.83
CA GLU A 330 -21.11 -16.65 -18.94
C GLU A 330 -20.80 -16.06 -17.56
N VAL A 331 -21.65 -15.14 -17.11
CA VAL A 331 -21.39 -14.31 -15.92
C VAL A 331 -21.34 -15.16 -14.65
N ARG A 332 -22.18 -16.19 -14.54
CA ARG A 332 -22.21 -17.09 -13.39
C ARG A 332 -20.93 -17.88 -13.27
N GLU A 333 -20.48 -18.51 -14.35
CA GLU A 333 -19.25 -19.30 -14.37
C GLU A 333 -18.02 -18.42 -14.15
N SER A 334 -17.96 -17.24 -14.78
CA SER A 334 -16.89 -16.26 -14.51
C SER A 334 -16.86 -15.87 -13.02
N ALA A 335 -18.01 -15.58 -12.43
CA ALA A 335 -18.11 -15.23 -11.01
C ALA A 335 -17.71 -16.41 -10.09
N ILE A 336 -18.01 -17.65 -10.46
CA ILE A 336 -17.56 -18.84 -9.74
C ILE A 336 -16.03 -18.90 -9.71
N PHE A 337 -15.36 -18.75 -10.86
CA PHE A 337 -13.90 -18.81 -10.91
C PHE A 337 -13.24 -17.65 -10.16
N TRP A 338 -13.79 -16.43 -10.26
CA TRP A 338 -13.29 -15.31 -9.46
C TRP A 338 -13.49 -15.50 -7.96
N LYS A 339 -14.63 -16.09 -7.56
CA LYS A 339 -14.89 -16.42 -6.16
C LYS A 339 -13.97 -17.53 -5.66
N GLU A 340 -13.67 -18.52 -6.48
CA GLU A 340 -12.67 -19.54 -6.16
C GLU A 340 -11.29 -18.90 -5.92
N LEU A 341 -10.90 -17.94 -6.74
CA LEU A 341 -9.62 -17.24 -6.61
C LEU A 341 -9.55 -16.38 -5.34
N PHE A 342 -10.57 -15.55 -5.08
CA PHE A 342 -10.53 -14.52 -4.03
C PHE A 342 -11.19 -14.95 -2.70
N GLY A 343 -11.95 -16.04 -2.71
CA GLY A 343 -12.71 -16.54 -1.57
C GLY A 343 -14.00 -15.75 -1.31
N ASP A 344 -14.57 -15.95 -0.12
CA ASP A 344 -15.94 -15.58 0.24
C ASP A 344 -16.28 -14.08 0.15
N LYS A 345 -15.27 -13.22 0.07
CA LYS A 345 -15.48 -11.77 -0.11
C LYS A 345 -15.76 -11.36 -1.55
N PHE A 346 -15.47 -12.22 -2.51
CA PHE A 346 -15.96 -12.00 -3.87
C PHE A 346 -17.47 -12.35 -3.92
N PRO A 347 -18.31 -11.51 -4.58
CA PRO A 347 -19.75 -11.71 -4.58
C PRO A 347 -20.17 -13.09 -5.08
N ASP A 348 -21.29 -13.59 -4.56
CA ASP A 348 -21.86 -14.85 -5.02
C ASP A 348 -22.26 -14.77 -6.50
N PRO A 349 -22.10 -15.88 -7.25
CA PRO A 349 -22.60 -15.95 -8.60
C PRO A 349 -24.13 -15.76 -8.60
N PRO A 350 -24.73 -15.23 -9.68
CA PRO A 350 -26.16 -15.19 -9.83
C PRO A 350 -26.78 -16.59 -9.64
N GLY A 351 -28.02 -16.64 -9.17
CA GLY A 351 -28.77 -17.89 -9.02
C GLY A 351 -28.82 -18.69 -10.32
N GLU A 352 -29.04 -20.00 -10.23
CA GLU A 352 -29.22 -20.81 -11.43
C GLU A 352 -30.35 -20.25 -12.30
N PRO A 353 -30.20 -20.22 -13.63
CA PRO A 353 -31.32 -19.86 -14.49
C PRO A 353 -32.46 -20.85 -14.24
N ASP A 354 -33.61 -20.34 -13.81
CA ASP A 354 -34.81 -21.14 -13.54
C ASP A 354 -35.11 -22.03 -14.74
N LYS A 355 -34.90 -23.34 -14.60
CA LYS A 355 -35.42 -24.35 -15.52
C LYS A 355 -36.91 -24.56 -15.24
N GLY A 356 -37.70 -23.51 -15.51
CA GLY A 356 -39.16 -23.56 -15.57
C GLY A 356 -39.88 -22.97 -14.36
N GLY A 357 -40.58 -21.84 -14.59
CA GLY A 357 -41.85 -21.55 -13.92
C GLY A 357 -41.89 -20.34 -12.98
N LYS A 358 -42.58 -19.30 -13.49
CA LYS A 358 -43.17 -18.12 -12.81
C LYS A 358 -42.22 -16.99 -12.41
N GLN A 359 -42.37 -15.88 -13.15
CA GLN A 359 -41.92 -14.53 -12.76
C GLN A 359 -42.46 -14.16 -11.37
N GLY A 360 -41.65 -14.42 -10.34
CA GLY A 360 -41.70 -13.72 -9.07
C GLY A 360 -40.84 -12.46 -9.20
N GLY A 361 -41.39 -11.31 -8.83
CA GLY A 361 -40.83 -9.98 -9.09
C GLY A 361 -39.48 -9.70 -8.41
N PHE A 362 -38.41 -10.24 -8.99
CA PHE A 362 -37.05 -9.76 -8.78
C PHE A 362 -36.56 -9.16 -10.10
N THR A 363 -36.40 -7.83 -10.13
CA THR A 363 -35.89 -7.15 -11.32
C THR A 363 -34.43 -7.58 -11.56
N PRO A 364 -34.11 -8.19 -12.71
CA PRO A 364 -32.74 -8.50 -13.06
C PRO A 364 -31.90 -7.22 -13.09
N ARG A 365 -30.65 -7.27 -12.60
CA ARG A 365 -29.72 -6.13 -12.65
C ARG A 365 -29.38 -5.82 -14.11
N GLU A 366 -30.11 -4.92 -14.73
CA GLU A 366 -29.88 -4.52 -16.13
C GLU A 366 -28.87 -3.39 -16.31
N ARG A 367 -28.49 -2.65 -15.25
CA ARG A 367 -27.64 -1.46 -15.39
C ARG A 367 -26.65 -1.26 -14.24
N VAL A 368 -25.52 -0.67 -14.61
CA VAL A 368 -24.47 -0.17 -13.73
C VAL A 368 -25.09 0.76 -12.70
N SER A 369 -24.83 0.51 -11.41
CA SER A 369 -24.88 1.57 -10.41
C SER A 369 -23.77 2.56 -10.78
N ILE A 370 -24.11 3.56 -11.60
CA ILE A 370 -23.22 4.69 -11.83
C ILE A 370 -23.14 5.41 -10.49
N ILE A 371 -22.13 5.06 -9.69
CA ILE A 371 -21.64 5.98 -8.67
C ILE A 371 -21.08 7.14 -9.48
N GLY A 372 -21.87 8.20 -9.60
CA GLY A 372 -21.45 9.43 -10.22
C GLY A 372 -20.12 9.86 -9.58
N GLY A 373 -19.14 10.17 -10.42
CA GLY A 373 -17.96 10.91 -10.01
C GLY A 373 -18.41 12.24 -9.41
N GLY A 374 -18.59 12.25 -8.10
CA GLY A 374 -19.13 13.36 -7.34
C GLY A 374 -18.74 13.15 -5.90
N ARG A 375 -17.80 13.98 -5.44
CA ARG A 375 -17.39 14.24 -4.06
C ARG A 375 -18.28 13.58 -3.00
N PHE A 376 -17.76 12.60 -2.28
CA PHE A 376 -18.22 12.28 -0.93
C PHE A 376 -17.08 11.71 -0.08
N GLY A 377 -16.83 12.40 1.04
CA GLY A 377 -16.41 11.82 2.33
C GLY A 377 -14.93 11.57 2.53
#